data_AF-A0A7C9BKY0-F1
#
_entry.id   AF-A0A7C9BKY0-F1
#
_cell.length_a   1.000
_cell.length_b   1.000
_cell.length_c   1.000
_cell.angle_alpha   90.00
_cell.angle_beta   90.00
_cell.angle_gamma   90.00
#
_symmetry.space_group_name_H-M   'P 1'
#
loop_
_entity.id
_entity.type
_entity.pdbx_description
1 polymer ?
#
loop_
_entity_poly.entity_id
_entity_poly.type
_entity_poly.pdbx_seq_one_letter_code
_entity_poly.pdbx_strand_id
1 'polypeptide(L)'
;MDLTIKDPQDGQEMHFKVEPEMYGDEQGLRVIFPEKDSFVMVYRGEDKWEVVDEQFVNPDLVEIIGKALHPRAHYVSNSNPS
;
A
#
# COMPACT_ATOMS: atom_id res chain seq x y z
N MET A 1 8.79 0.98 -4.95
CA MET A 1 8.66 -0.48 -5.05
C MET A 1 7.59 -0.80 -6.05
N ASP A 2 7.83 -1.72 -6.97
CA ASP A 2 6.79 -2.18 -7.89
C ASP A 2 6.04 -3.38 -7.28
N LEU A 3 4.73 -3.37 -7.43
CA LEU A 3 3.84 -4.38 -6.88
C LEU A 3 2.89 -4.88 -7.98
N THR A 4 2.73 -6.19 -8.07
CA THR A 4 1.72 -6.82 -8.93
C THR A 4 0.77 -7.61 -8.05
N ILE A 5 -0.53 -7.35 -8.16
CA ILE A 5 -1.59 -8.12 -7.49
C ILE A 5 -2.67 -8.53 -8.50
N LYS A 6 -3.52 -9.48 -8.12
CA LYS A 6 -4.72 -9.81 -8.89
C LYS A 6 -5.90 -9.01 -8.37
N ASP A 7 -6.64 -8.38 -9.26
CA ASP A 7 -7.87 -7.68 -8.93
C ASP A 7 -8.90 -8.67 -8.35
N PRO A 8 -9.48 -8.39 -7.16
CA PRO A 8 -10.49 -9.27 -6.58
C PRO A 8 -11.81 -9.34 -7.37
N GLN A 9 -12.13 -8.33 -8.19
CA GLN A 9 -13.39 -8.25 -8.92
C GLN A 9 -13.39 -9.09 -10.19
N ASP A 10 -12.30 -9.06 -10.97
CA ASP A 10 -12.24 -9.71 -12.28
C ASP A 10 -11.02 -10.63 -12.49
N GLY A 11 -10.10 -10.68 -11.53
CA GLY A 11 -8.91 -11.54 -11.57
C GLY A 11 -7.80 -11.04 -12.48
N GLN A 12 -7.91 -9.84 -13.06
CA GLN A 12 -6.86 -9.26 -13.89
C GLN A 12 -5.62 -8.92 -13.08
N GLU A 13 -4.45 -9.03 -13.70
CA GLU A 13 -3.21 -8.57 -13.07
C GLU A 13 -3.14 -7.05 -13.14
N MET A 14 -2.98 -6.44 -11.98
CA MET A 14 -2.78 -5.01 -11.84
C MET A 14 -1.37 -4.73 -11.35
N HIS A 15 -0.73 -3.74 -11.98
CA HIS A 15 0.62 -3.31 -11.69
C HIS A 15 0.58 -1.93 -11.03
N PHE A 16 1.27 -1.79 -9.91
CA PHE A 16 1.32 -0.55 -9.14
C PHE A 16 2.75 -0.17 -8.84
N LYS A 17 2.98 1.12 -8.76
CA LYS A 17 4.17 1.66 -8.12
C LYS A 17 3.79 2.14 -6.73
N VAL A 18 4.56 1.74 -5.73
CA VAL A 18 4.38 2.14 -4.34
C VAL A 18 5.57 2.97 -3.90
N GLU A 19 5.31 4.18 -3.43
CA GLU A 19 6.32 5.13 -2.99
C GLU A 19 6.05 5.57 -1.55
N PRO A 20 7.09 5.72 -0.70
CA PRO A 20 6.90 6.28 0.63
C PRO A 20 6.43 7.73 0.54
N GLU A 21 5.45 8.09 1.37
CA GLU A 21 4.93 9.45 1.44
C GLU A 21 4.62 9.86 2.88
N MET A 22 4.81 11.14 3.19
CA MET A 22 4.35 11.72 4.45
C MET A 22 2.94 12.28 4.27
N TYR A 23 2.00 11.82 5.10
CA TYR A 23 0.66 12.41 5.21
C TYR A 23 0.55 13.13 6.56
N GLY A 24 0.75 14.45 6.55
CA GLY A 24 0.94 15.21 7.79
C GLY A 24 2.17 14.72 8.55
N ASP A 25 1.98 14.32 9.80
CA ASP A 25 3.02 13.74 10.66
C ASP A 25 3.11 12.20 10.58
N GLU A 26 2.32 11.57 9.71
CA GLU A 26 2.21 10.12 9.59
C GLU A 26 2.99 9.59 8.38
N GLN A 27 3.65 8.43 8.56
CA GLN A 27 4.28 7.73 7.44
C GLN A 27 3.25 6.90 6.69
N GLY A 28 3.03 7.25 5.42
CA GLY A 28 2.16 6.55 4.49
C GLY A 28 2.90 6.01 3.27
N LEU A 29 2.12 5.44 2.37
CA LEU A 29 2.56 4.92 1.09
C LEU A 29 1.61 5.42 0.00
N ARG A 30 2.14 6.08 -1.03
CA ARG A 30 1.39 6.39 -2.24
C ARG A 30 1.40 5.18 -3.16
N VAL A 31 0.21 4.71 -3.50
CA VAL A 31 -0.03 3.68 -4.51
C VAL A 31 -0.38 4.38 -5.81
N ILE A 32 0.39 4.14 -6.86
CA ILE A 32 0.28 4.79 -8.16
C ILE A 32 -0.08 3.74 -9.21
N PHE A 33 -1.19 3.96 -9.89
CA PHE A 33 -1.68 3.13 -10.98
C PHE A 33 -0.96 3.47 -12.29
N PRO A 34 -0.94 2.55 -13.29
CA PRO A 34 -0.34 2.81 -14.59
C PRO A 34 -1.02 3.98 -15.33
N GLU A 35 -2.31 4.17 -15.09
CA GLU A 35 -3.11 5.28 -15.63
C GLU A 35 -2.84 6.63 -14.94
N LYS A 36 -1.88 6.67 -14.02
CA LYS A 36 -1.47 7.83 -13.19
C LYS A 36 -2.49 8.26 -12.14
N ASP A 37 -3.55 7.51 -11.93
CA ASP A 37 -4.36 7.64 -10.73
C ASP A 37 -3.54 7.18 -9.51
N SER A 38 -3.82 7.74 -8.33
CA SER A 38 -3.08 7.37 -7.13
C SER A 38 -3.82 7.70 -5.85
N PHE A 39 -3.58 6.93 -4.80
CA PHE A 39 -4.05 7.23 -3.46
C PHE A 39 -2.97 6.94 -2.41
N VAL A 40 -3.09 7.55 -1.25
CA VAL A 40 -2.21 7.40 -0.10
C VAL A 40 -2.86 6.49 0.93
N MET A 41 -2.09 5.50 1.37
CA MET A 41 -2.43 4.60 2.45
C MET A 41 -1.58 4.91 3.69
N VAL A 42 -2.19 5.00 4.86
CA VAL A 42 -1.49 5.12 6.15
C VAL A 42 -1.67 3.83 6.95
N TYR A 43 -0.59 3.36 7.57
CA TYR A 43 -0.64 2.17 8.42
C TYR A 43 -1.23 2.52 9.80
N ARG A 44 -2.33 1.88 10.17
CA ARG A 44 -3.04 2.11 11.44
C ARG A 44 -2.74 1.06 12.52
N GLY A 45 -1.83 0.13 12.25
CA GLY A 45 -1.55 -1.01 13.14
C GLY A 45 -2.45 -2.21 12.86
N GLU A 46 -2.11 -3.35 13.47
CA GLU A 46 -2.87 -4.62 13.31
C GLU A 46 -3.09 -5.04 11.84
N ASP A 47 -2.10 -4.82 10.98
CA ASP A 47 -2.19 -5.13 9.54
C ASP A 47 -3.25 -4.29 8.78
N LYS A 48 -3.78 -3.24 9.42
CA LYS A 48 -4.80 -2.35 8.84
C LYS A 48 -4.15 -1.15 8.16
N TRP A 49 -4.56 -0.94 6.92
CA TRP A 49 -4.22 0.24 6.14
C TRP A 49 -5.48 1.04 5.86
N GLU A 50 -5.36 2.37 5.92
CA GLU A 50 -6.46 3.30 5.66
C GLU A 50 -6.09 4.23 4.50
N VAL A 51 -7.01 4.43 3.57
CA VAL A 51 -6.87 5.42 2.50
C VAL A 51 -7.29 6.79 3.04
N VAL A 52 -6.45 7.81 2.83
CA VAL A 52 -6.60 9.12 3.49
C VAL A 52 -6.84 10.31 2.55
N ASP A 53 -6.63 10.13 1.24
CA ASP A 53 -6.76 11.19 0.24
C ASP A 53 -7.80 10.90 -0.86
N GLU A 54 -8.44 9.73 -0.83
CA GLU A 54 -9.49 9.33 -1.75
C GLU A 54 -10.68 8.71 -1.00
N GLN A 55 -11.92 9.02 -1.42
CA GLN A 55 -13.15 8.62 -0.72
C GLN A 55 -13.76 7.33 -1.29
N PHE A 56 -13.42 6.98 -2.53
CA PHE A 56 -14.03 5.85 -3.24
C PHE A 56 -13.00 4.83 -3.72
N VAL A 57 -12.28 4.22 -2.77
CA VAL A 57 -11.40 3.08 -3.05
C VAL A 57 -12.06 1.78 -2.60
N ASN A 58 -11.97 0.73 -3.42
CA ASN A 58 -12.47 -0.58 -3.08
C ASN A 58 -11.72 -1.13 -1.84
N PRO A 59 -12.39 -1.42 -0.71
CA PRO A 59 -11.74 -1.90 0.51
C PRO A 59 -11.00 -3.24 0.32
N ASP A 60 -11.49 -4.14 -0.54
CA ASP A 60 -10.83 -5.41 -0.82
C ASP A 60 -9.47 -5.19 -1.51
N LEU A 61 -9.39 -4.18 -2.37
CA LEU A 61 -8.15 -3.79 -3.05
C LEU A 61 -7.13 -3.28 -2.02
N VAL A 62 -7.56 -2.43 -1.09
CA VAL A 62 -6.73 -1.88 -0.01
C VAL A 62 -6.17 -3.02 0.86
N GLU A 63 -7.00 -4.01 1.19
CA GLU A 63 -6.57 -5.16 1.99
C GLU A 63 -5.54 -6.03 1.24
N ILE A 64 -5.76 -6.30 -0.05
CA ILE A 64 -4.82 -7.09 -0.87
C ILE A 64 -3.49 -6.37 -1.01
N ILE A 65 -3.51 -5.06 -1.29
CA ILE A 65 -2.29 -4.24 -1.34
C ILE A 65 -1.60 -4.27 0.03
N GLY A 66 -2.33 -4.00 1.11
CA GLY A 66 -1.81 -4.04 2.48
C GLY A 66 -1.14 -5.37 2.82
N LYS A 67 -1.78 -6.50 2.50
CA LYS A 67 -1.21 -7.85 2.66
C LYS A 67 0.02 -8.09 1.80
N ALA A 68 0.06 -7.55 0.58
CA ALA A 68 1.21 -7.70 -0.30
C ALA A 68 2.41 -6.83 0.14
N LEU A 69 2.14 -5.72 0.83
CA LEU A 69 3.14 -4.85 1.46
C LEU A 69 3.65 -5.42 2.80
N HIS A 70 2.79 -6.12 3.55
CA HIS A 70 3.09 -6.62 4.89
C HIS A 70 4.29 -7.59 5.00
N PRO A 71 4.52 -8.57 4.10
CA PRO A 71 5.72 -9.42 4.16
C PRO A 71 7.03 -8.66 3.89
N ARG A 72 6.96 -7.38 3.49
CA ARG A 72 8.13 -6.49 3.30
C ARG A 72 8.21 -5.36 4.33
N ALA A 73 7.11 -5.02 5.02
CA ALA A 73 7.10 -3.97 6.06
C ALA A 73 7.80 -4.39 7.37
N HIS A 74 7.90 -5.69 7.64
CA HIS A 74 8.63 -6.22 8.82
C HIS A 74 10.16 -6.23 8.66
N TYR A 75 10.71 -5.85 7.50
CA TYR A 75 12.16 -5.92 7.22
C TYR A 75 12.89 -4.55 7.22
N VAL A 76 12.38 -3.55 7.94
CA VAL A 76 13.12 -2.30 8.21
C VAL A 76 13.13 -1.95 9.71
N SER A 77 13.17 -2.97 10.58
CA SER A 77 13.53 -2.78 11.99
C SER A 77 14.27 -4.00 12.55
N ASN A 78 15.40 -4.35 11.93
CA ASN A 78 16.54 -4.95 12.63
C ASN A 78 17.71 -5.12 11.68
N SER A 79 18.58 -4.12 11.64
CA SER A 79 19.95 -4.29 11.15
C SER A 79 20.85 -3.40 11.99
N ASN A 80 20.95 -3.72 13.27
CA ASN A 80 22.07 -3.30 14.12
C ASN A 80 22.84 -4.57 14.46
N PRO A 81 23.89 -4.95 13.69
CA PRO A 81 24.77 -6.02 14.11
C PRO A 81 25.63 -5.46 15.25
N SER A 82 25.40 -6.01 16.44
CA SER A 82 26.37 -5.92 17.55
C SER A 82 27.53 -6.86 17.30
#